data_AF-A0A6U8MMV4-F1
#
_entry.id   AF-A0A6U8MMV4-F1
#
_cell.length_a   1.000
_cell.length_b   1.000
_cell.length_c   1.000
_cell.angle_alpha   90.00
_cell.angle_beta   90.00
_cell.angle_gamma   90.00
#
_symmetry.space_group_name_H-M   'P 1'
#
loop_
_entity.id
_entity.type
_entity.pdbx_description
1 polymer ?
#
loop_
_entity_poly.entity_id
_entity_poly.type
_entity_poly.pdbx_seq_one_letter_code
_entity_poly.pdbx_strand_id
1 'polypeptide(L)'
;MDWVALEAGLQLDRAVAEVDWCKPGAAAALAAVDAFCDERLKLFADKRNDPNIAACSDLSPYLHFGQLSAQRMALCVKQHAKARSDSVASFLEESIVRRELSDNFCHYEPAYDSLDGAAGWARESLELHASDKREHVYSLEQLEGAQTHEDLWNAAQRQLAARGKMHGFMRMYWAKKILEWTASPAEVTRDRQRSPEIVRDRRDD
;
A
#
# COMPACT_ATOMS: atom_id res chain seq x y z
N MET A 1 28.32 14.71 12.10
CA MET A 1 27.53 13.54 12.51
C MET A 1 28.23 12.32 11.95
N ASP A 2 28.59 11.36 12.79
CA ASP A 2 29.20 10.11 12.33
C ASP A 2 28.08 9.13 11.97
N TRP A 3 27.75 9.06 10.69
CA TRP A 3 26.68 8.21 10.18
C TRP A 3 27.00 6.72 10.30
N VAL A 4 28.29 6.35 10.26
CA VAL A 4 28.74 4.95 10.33
C VAL A 4 28.57 4.42 11.76
N ALA A 5 28.98 5.21 12.76
CA ALA A 5 28.78 4.85 14.16
C ALA A 5 27.29 4.78 14.53
N LEU A 6 26.46 5.68 13.96
CA LEU A 6 25.01 5.66 14.17
C LEU A 6 24.39 4.39 13.56
N GLU A 7 24.73 4.07 12.32
CA GLU A 7 24.19 2.90 11.61
C GLU A 7 24.59 1.58 12.28
N ALA A 8 25.85 1.47 12.75
CA ALA A 8 26.34 0.29 13.46
C ALA A 8 25.61 0.05 14.80
N GLY A 9 25.04 1.10 15.40
CA GLY A 9 24.24 1.01 16.62
C GLY A 9 22.78 0.60 16.39
N LEU A 10 22.30 0.56 15.15
CA LEU A 10 20.91 0.21 14.85
C LEU A 10 20.73 -1.31 14.79
N GLN A 11 19.80 -1.83 15.60
CA GLN A 11 19.31 -3.21 15.49
C GLN A 11 18.29 -3.30 14.35
N LEU A 12 18.79 -3.48 13.13
CA LEU A 12 17.97 -3.64 11.92
C LEU A 12 18.01 -5.08 11.44
N ASP A 13 16.86 -5.60 11.03
CA ASP A 13 16.83 -6.82 10.22
C ASP A 13 17.41 -6.51 8.83
N ARG A 14 18.60 -7.05 8.55
CA ARG A 14 19.31 -6.87 7.28
C ARG A 14 19.01 -7.99 6.28
N ALA A 15 18.09 -8.91 6.58
CA ALA A 15 17.64 -9.92 5.64
C ALA A 15 16.77 -9.33 4.51
N VAL A 16 16.16 -8.17 4.75
CA VAL A 16 15.37 -7.45 3.75
C VAL A 16 16.28 -6.54 2.91
N ALA A 17 16.40 -6.85 1.63
CA ALA A 17 17.19 -6.07 0.69
C ALA A 17 16.50 -4.75 0.28
N GLU A 18 17.30 -3.77 -0.13
CA GLU A 18 16.80 -2.55 -0.75
C GLU A 18 16.12 -2.83 -2.10
N VAL A 19 15.17 -1.97 -2.48
CA VAL A 19 14.51 -2.07 -3.80
C VAL A 19 15.43 -1.53 -4.91
N ASP A 20 15.45 -2.22 -6.05
CA ASP A 20 16.32 -1.89 -7.19
C ASP A 20 15.65 -0.99 -8.24
N TRP A 21 14.31 -0.90 -8.23
CA TRP A 21 13.53 -0.22 -9.26
C TRP A 21 13.19 1.25 -8.92
N CYS A 22 13.40 1.68 -7.68
CA CYS A 22 13.03 3.01 -7.20
C CYS A 22 14.25 3.75 -6.63
N LYS A 23 14.85 4.64 -7.42
CA LYS A 23 15.95 5.48 -6.95
C LYS A 23 15.43 6.55 -5.99
N PRO A 24 15.93 6.67 -4.74
CA PRO A 24 15.42 7.66 -3.79
C PRO A 24 15.85 9.09 -4.13
N GLY A 25 15.16 10.06 -3.54
CA GLY A 25 15.50 11.49 -3.53
C GLY A 25 14.62 12.36 -4.43
N ALA A 26 14.55 13.65 -4.10
CA ALA A 26 13.65 14.60 -4.77
C ALA A 26 13.89 14.73 -6.28
N ALA A 27 15.14 14.66 -6.73
CA ALA A 27 15.47 14.70 -8.16
C ALA A 27 14.92 13.47 -8.91
N ALA A 28 15.05 12.28 -8.32
CA ALA A 28 14.50 11.05 -8.90
C ALA A 28 12.96 11.07 -8.87
N ALA A 29 12.38 11.62 -7.82
CA ALA A 29 10.93 11.77 -7.70
C ALA A 29 10.34 12.67 -8.79
N LEU A 30 10.97 13.82 -9.08
CA LEU A 30 10.54 14.71 -10.16
C LEU A 30 10.69 14.05 -11.53
N ALA A 31 11.82 13.38 -11.78
CA ALA A 31 12.01 12.62 -13.02
C ALA A 31 10.95 11.51 -13.20
N ALA A 32 10.54 10.86 -12.11
CA ALA A 32 9.48 9.86 -12.13
C ALA A 32 8.10 10.47 -12.45
N VAL A 33 7.82 11.70 -12.00
CA VAL A 33 6.60 12.43 -12.38
C VAL A 33 6.59 12.71 -13.88
N ASP A 34 7.70 13.22 -14.41
CA ASP A 34 7.82 13.54 -15.84
C ASP A 34 7.66 12.28 -16.70
N ALA A 35 8.35 11.19 -16.35
CA ALA A 35 8.20 9.90 -17.04
C ALA A 35 6.77 9.35 -16.98
N PHE A 36 6.10 9.45 -15.82
CA PHE A 36 4.69 9.07 -15.71
C PHE A 36 3.81 9.91 -16.64
N CYS A 37 3.97 11.23 -16.61
CA CYS A 37 3.25 12.15 -17.47
C CYS A 37 3.46 11.81 -18.94
N ASP A 38 4.69 11.60 -19.40
CA ASP A 38 4.97 11.41 -20.82
C ASP A 38 4.51 10.06 -21.35
N GLU A 39 4.72 8.99 -20.59
CA GLU A 39 4.59 7.62 -21.09
C GLU A 39 3.27 6.96 -20.69
N ARG A 40 2.83 7.15 -19.44
CA ARG A 40 1.83 6.28 -18.80
C ARG A 40 0.53 6.97 -18.45
N LEU A 41 0.55 8.29 -18.25
CA LEU A 41 -0.65 9.07 -17.92
C LEU A 41 -1.76 8.87 -18.95
N LYS A 42 -1.45 8.72 -20.24
CA LYS A 42 -2.44 8.45 -21.29
C LYS A 42 -3.23 7.15 -21.10
N LEU A 43 -2.69 6.20 -20.34
CA LEU A 43 -3.29 4.89 -20.07
C LEU A 43 -4.03 4.87 -18.72
N PHE A 44 -3.83 5.89 -17.87
CA PHE A 44 -4.17 5.79 -16.45
C PHE A 44 -5.66 5.57 -16.22
N ALA A 45 -6.54 6.35 -16.85
CA ALA A 45 -7.98 6.22 -16.67
C ALA A 45 -8.49 4.80 -16.99
N ASP A 46 -8.04 4.25 -18.12
CA ASP A 46 -8.57 2.98 -18.63
C ASP A 46 -7.89 1.76 -18.01
N LYS A 47 -6.59 1.88 -17.66
CA LYS A 47 -5.73 0.73 -17.37
C LYS A 47 -5.20 0.68 -15.94
N ARG A 48 -5.45 1.68 -15.08
CA ARG A 48 -4.97 1.67 -13.66
C ARG A 48 -5.42 0.47 -12.83
N ASN A 49 -6.48 -0.22 -13.25
CA ASN A 49 -7.02 -1.39 -12.55
C ASN A 49 -6.53 -2.72 -13.12
N ASP A 50 -5.78 -2.71 -14.24
CA ASP A 50 -5.21 -3.92 -14.82
C ASP A 50 -3.80 -4.13 -14.28
N PRO A 51 -3.57 -5.12 -13.39
CA PRO A 51 -2.25 -5.36 -12.79
C PRO A 51 -1.20 -5.83 -13.81
N ASN A 52 -1.60 -6.20 -15.03
CA ASN A 52 -0.69 -6.63 -16.10
C ASN A 52 -0.19 -5.46 -16.95
N ILE A 53 -0.73 -4.25 -16.75
CA ILE A 53 -0.36 -3.06 -17.52
C ILE A 53 0.31 -2.06 -16.60
N ALA A 54 1.50 -1.59 -17.00
CA ALA A 54 2.23 -0.53 -16.30
C ALA A 54 1.58 0.85 -16.54
N ALA A 55 0.38 1.07 -16.01
CA ALA A 55 -0.37 2.31 -16.15
C ALA A 55 -0.26 3.25 -14.94
N CYS A 56 0.09 2.73 -13.75
CA CYS A 56 0.23 3.54 -12.54
C CYS A 56 1.51 4.39 -12.54
N SER A 57 1.54 5.41 -11.68
CA SER A 57 2.65 6.38 -11.61
C SER A 57 3.90 5.90 -10.88
N ASP A 58 3.75 4.91 -10.01
CA ASP A 58 4.79 4.45 -9.09
C ASP A 58 5.34 5.53 -8.15
N LEU A 59 4.57 6.60 -7.92
CA LEU A 59 5.01 7.75 -7.11
C LEU A 59 4.82 7.59 -5.60
N SER A 60 4.11 6.53 -5.16
CA SER A 60 3.78 6.34 -3.75
C SER A 60 4.99 6.29 -2.80
N PRO A 61 6.16 5.69 -3.14
CA PRO A 61 7.32 5.72 -2.25
C PRO A 61 7.84 7.14 -2.01
N TYR A 62 7.90 7.96 -3.06
CA TYR A 62 8.37 9.34 -2.96
C TYR A 62 7.42 10.22 -2.13
N LEU A 63 6.11 10.02 -2.31
CA LEU A 63 5.10 10.73 -1.54
C LEU A 63 5.14 10.34 -0.06
N HIS A 64 5.27 9.04 0.23
CA HIS A 64 5.33 8.53 1.60
C HIS A 64 6.50 9.12 2.39
N PHE A 65 7.68 9.20 1.78
CA PHE A 65 8.88 9.76 2.42
C PHE A 65 9.04 11.28 2.25
N GLY A 66 8.04 11.98 1.72
CA GLY A 66 8.10 13.44 1.52
C GLY A 66 9.17 13.90 0.52
N GLN A 67 9.71 12.99 -0.30
CA GLN A 67 10.67 13.31 -1.36
C GLN A 67 9.98 14.01 -2.55
N LEU A 68 8.65 13.92 -2.63
CA LEU A 68 7.81 14.62 -3.59
C LEU A 68 6.64 15.30 -2.87
N SER A 69 6.44 16.59 -3.14
CA SER A 69 5.22 17.28 -2.70
C SER A 69 4.02 16.82 -3.54
N ALA A 70 2.95 16.38 -2.87
CA ALA A 70 1.69 16.02 -3.53
C ALA A 70 1.10 17.19 -4.35
N GLN A 71 1.20 18.41 -3.82
CA GLN A 71 0.76 19.62 -4.52
C GLN A 71 1.59 19.86 -5.79
N ARG A 72 2.93 19.71 -5.71
CA ARG A 72 3.82 19.84 -6.87
C ARG A 72 3.43 18.82 -7.95
N MET A 73 3.28 17.56 -7.57
CA MET A 73 2.86 16.49 -8.47
C MET A 73 1.52 16.81 -9.16
N ALA A 74 0.51 17.24 -8.39
CA ALA A 74 -0.80 17.62 -8.94
C ALA A 74 -0.70 18.77 -9.95
N LEU A 75 0.12 19.79 -9.66
CA LEU A 75 0.37 20.90 -10.59
C LEU A 75 1.03 20.43 -11.89
N CYS A 76 2.00 19.52 -11.84
CA CYS A 76 2.65 18.97 -13.03
C CYS A 76 1.64 18.18 -13.88
N VAL A 77 0.92 17.23 -13.27
CA VAL A 77 -0.05 16.39 -14.00
C VAL A 77 -1.18 17.23 -14.62
N LYS A 78 -1.63 18.28 -13.93
CA LYS A 78 -2.68 19.20 -14.43
C LYS A 78 -2.30 19.90 -15.74
N GLN A 79 -1.01 20.09 -16.04
CA GLN A 79 -0.57 20.70 -17.31
C GLN A 79 -0.98 19.86 -18.52
N HIS A 80 -1.19 18.55 -18.34
CA HIS A 80 -1.61 17.63 -19.41
C HIS A 80 -3.13 17.53 -19.59
N ALA A 81 -3.93 18.28 -18.80
CA ALA A 81 -5.39 18.16 -18.79
C ALA A 81 -6.04 18.41 -20.17
N LYS A 82 -5.44 19.27 -21.01
CA LYS A 82 -5.95 19.53 -22.37
C LYS A 82 -5.87 18.32 -23.29
N ALA A 83 -4.84 17.49 -23.14
CA ALA A 83 -4.61 16.34 -24.01
C ALA A 83 -5.15 15.03 -23.42
N ARG A 84 -5.32 14.96 -22.09
CA ARG A 84 -5.57 13.72 -21.34
C ARG A 84 -6.54 13.96 -20.17
N SER A 85 -7.65 14.66 -20.43
CA SER A 85 -8.60 15.14 -19.40
C SER A 85 -9.00 14.06 -18.40
N ASP A 86 -9.39 12.89 -18.91
CA ASP A 86 -10.00 11.83 -18.08
C ASP A 86 -8.94 11.17 -17.20
N SER A 87 -7.76 10.94 -17.76
CA SER A 87 -6.63 10.39 -17.00
C SER A 87 -6.10 11.37 -15.97
N VAL A 88 -6.06 12.67 -16.28
CA VAL A 88 -5.70 13.72 -15.30
C VAL A 88 -6.74 13.79 -14.19
N ALA A 89 -8.03 13.82 -14.52
CA ALA A 89 -9.11 13.85 -13.53
C ALA A 89 -9.06 12.61 -12.62
N SER A 90 -8.95 11.41 -13.20
CA SER A 90 -8.83 10.17 -12.44
C SER A 90 -7.57 10.13 -11.57
N PHE A 91 -6.44 10.68 -12.04
CA PHE A 91 -5.22 10.72 -11.24
C PHE A 91 -5.32 11.70 -10.08
N LEU A 92 -5.91 12.88 -10.29
CA LEU A 92 -6.11 13.89 -9.25
C LEU A 92 -7.09 13.41 -8.18
N GLU A 93 -8.13 12.67 -8.55
CA GLU A 93 -9.05 12.01 -7.60
C GLU A 93 -8.29 11.08 -6.63
N GLU A 94 -7.44 10.19 -7.16
CA GLU A 94 -6.67 9.25 -6.33
C GLU A 94 -5.59 9.97 -5.51
N SER A 95 -4.90 10.94 -6.09
CA SER A 95 -3.73 11.58 -5.45
C SER A 95 -4.06 12.74 -4.50
N ILE A 96 -5.22 13.37 -4.65
CA ILE A 96 -5.72 14.42 -3.77
C ILE A 96 -6.80 13.85 -2.88
N VAL A 97 -7.96 13.48 -3.45
CA VAL A 97 -9.15 13.13 -2.67
C VAL A 97 -8.90 11.89 -1.82
N ARG A 98 -8.50 10.76 -2.42
CA ARG A 98 -8.30 9.50 -1.67
C ARG A 98 -7.13 9.59 -0.68
N ARG A 99 -6.03 10.23 -1.07
CA ARG A 99 -4.86 10.42 -0.20
C ARG A 99 -5.19 11.30 1.00
N GLU A 100 -5.77 12.47 0.79
CA GLU A 100 -6.09 13.41 1.87
C GLU A 100 -7.27 12.93 2.72
N LEU A 101 -8.18 12.13 2.15
CA LEU A 101 -9.20 11.43 2.92
C LEU A 101 -8.58 10.39 3.88
N SER A 102 -7.46 9.77 3.51
CA SER A 102 -6.75 8.85 4.40
C SER A 102 -6.09 9.60 5.57
N ASP A 103 -5.47 10.75 5.30
CA ASP A 103 -4.96 11.64 6.36
C ASP A 103 -6.10 12.15 7.25
N ASN A 104 -7.24 12.51 6.66
CA ASN A 104 -8.45 12.91 7.39
C ASN A 104 -8.93 11.80 8.33
N PHE A 105 -9.02 10.56 7.83
CA PHE A 105 -9.44 9.41 8.64
C PHE A 105 -8.48 9.20 9.82
N CYS A 106 -7.18 9.09 9.59
CA CYS A 106 -6.21 8.89 10.67
C CYS A 106 -6.13 10.07 11.66
N HIS A 107 -6.45 11.29 11.22
CA HIS A 107 -6.45 12.47 12.08
C HIS A 107 -7.69 12.54 12.98
N TYR A 108 -8.86 12.18 12.46
CA TYR A 108 -10.14 12.36 13.16
C TYR A 108 -10.69 11.08 13.82
N GLU A 109 -10.19 9.90 13.44
CA GLU A 109 -10.55 8.62 14.05
C GLU A 109 -9.35 8.07 14.85
N PRO A 110 -9.32 8.22 16.18
CA PRO A 110 -8.23 7.71 17.01
C PRO A 110 -8.03 6.20 16.90
N ALA A 111 -9.07 5.43 16.55
CA ALA A 111 -9.02 3.99 16.36
C ALA A 111 -8.90 3.60 14.87
N TYR A 112 -8.22 4.41 14.04
CA TYR A 112 -8.11 4.21 12.59
C TYR A 112 -7.48 2.87 12.19
N ASP A 113 -6.74 2.26 13.10
CA ASP A 113 -6.01 1.02 12.95
C ASP A 113 -6.66 -0.13 13.72
N SER A 114 -7.93 -0.01 14.12
CA SER A 114 -8.71 -1.06 14.76
C SER A 114 -10.10 -1.20 14.12
N LEU A 115 -10.82 -2.28 14.45
CA LEU A 115 -12.20 -2.43 13.99
C LEU A 115 -13.13 -1.38 14.60
N ASP A 116 -12.76 -0.78 15.74
CA ASP A 116 -13.60 0.21 16.43
C ASP A 116 -13.75 1.50 15.62
N GLY A 117 -12.72 1.87 14.83
CA GLY A 117 -12.78 2.99 13.89
C GLY A 117 -13.56 2.71 12.61
N ALA A 118 -14.08 1.49 12.41
CA ALA A 118 -14.91 1.17 11.27
C ALA A 118 -16.35 1.69 11.44
N ALA A 119 -17.01 1.96 10.31
CA ALA A 119 -18.41 2.38 10.29
C ALA A 119 -19.31 1.37 11.03
N GLY A 120 -20.33 1.87 11.74
CA GLY A 120 -21.20 1.03 12.58
C GLY A 120 -21.81 -0.17 11.85
N TRP A 121 -22.36 0.06 10.66
CA TRP A 121 -22.92 -1.01 9.82
C TRP A 121 -21.91 -2.09 9.42
N ALA A 122 -20.63 -1.72 9.26
CA ALA A 122 -19.58 -2.67 8.92
C ALA A 122 -19.22 -3.54 10.12
N ARG A 123 -19.13 -2.95 11.32
CA ARG A 123 -18.94 -3.68 12.57
C ARG A 123 -20.09 -4.63 12.85
N GLU A 124 -21.32 -4.15 12.76
CA GLU A 124 -22.53 -4.95 12.96
C GLU A 124 -22.59 -6.16 12.00
N SER A 125 -22.27 -5.94 10.71
CA SER A 125 -22.22 -7.01 9.73
C SER A 125 -21.10 -8.02 10.03
N LEU A 126 -19.91 -7.58 10.43
CA LEU A 126 -18.81 -8.48 10.79
C LEU A 126 -19.13 -9.32 12.02
N GLU A 127 -19.76 -8.73 13.04
CA GLU A 127 -20.18 -9.42 14.26
C GLU A 127 -21.24 -10.49 13.96
N LEU A 128 -22.24 -10.16 13.13
CA LEU A 128 -23.28 -11.10 12.71
C LEU A 128 -22.69 -12.36 12.06
N HIS A 129 -21.58 -12.22 11.33
CA HIS A 129 -20.90 -13.28 10.59
C HIS A 129 -19.66 -13.84 11.31
N ALA A 130 -19.46 -13.52 12.59
CA ALA A 130 -18.27 -13.93 13.34
C ALA A 130 -18.20 -15.45 13.56
N SER A 131 -19.35 -16.12 13.67
CA SER A 131 -19.44 -17.58 13.88
C SER A 131 -19.50 -18.38 12.58
N ASP A 132 -19.45 -17.73 11.41
CA ASP A 132 -19.48 -18.42 10.13
C ASP A 132 -18.20 -19.25 9.94
N LYS A 133 -18.37 -20.52 9.57
CA LYS A 133 -17.23 -21.39 9.27
C LYS A 133 -16.44 -20.86 8.08
N ARG A 134 -15.14 -20.65 8.25
CA ARG A 134 -14.22 -20.33 7.15
C ARG A 134 -13.82 -21.60 6.40
N GLU A 135 -13.78 -21.51 5.07
CA GLU A 135 -13.36 -22.61 4.21
C GLU A 135 -11.86 -22.89 4.36
N HIS A 136 -11.07 -21.81 4.46
CA HIS A 136 -9.64 -21.84 4.71
C HIS A 136 -9.29 -20.94 5.89
N VAL A 137 -8.30 -21.36 6.68
CA VAL A 137 -7.68 -20.54 7.71
C VAL A 137 -6.17 -20.70 7.56
N TYR A 138 -5.46 -19.58 7.37
CA TYR A 138 -4.01 -19.57 7.22
C TYR A 138 -3.35 -18.89 8.42
N SER A 139 -2.17 -19.38 8.80
CA SER A 139 -1.31 -18.66 9.74
C SER A 139 -0.68 -17.44 9.08
N LEU A 140 -0.18 -16.50 9.90
CA LEU A 140 0.56 -15.34 9.41
C LEU A 140 1.76 -15.77 8.55
N GLU A 141 2.51 -16.79 8.96
CA GLU A 141 3.68 -17.29 8.23
C GLU A 141 3.30 -17.85 6.86
N GLN A 142 2.16 -18.52 6.74
CA GLN A 142 1.65 -19.02 5.47
C GLN A 142 1.23 -17.87 4.53
N LEU A 143 0.57 -16.85 5.08
CA LEU A 143 0.18 -15.66 4.33
C LEU A 143 1.43 -14.87 3.89
N GLU A 144 2.38 -14.62 4.78
CA GLU A 144 3.63 -13.91 4.47
C GLU A 144 4.45 -14.66 3.40
N GLY A 145 4.52 -15.99 3.52
CA GLY A 145 5.21 -16.87 2.59
C GLY A 145 4.51 -17.12 1.26
N ALA A 146 3.34 -16.51 1.00
CA ALA A 146 2.53 -16.72 -0.20
C ALA A 146 2.18 -18.21 -0.42
N GLN A 147 1.71 -18.87 0.65
CA GLN A 147 1.41 -20.30 0.71
C GLN A 147 -0.09 -20.57 0.87
N THR A 148 -0.93 -19.85 0.11
CA THR A 148 -2.36 -20.14 0.05
C THR A 148 -2.69 -21.09 -1.11
N HIS A 149 -3.94 -21.53 -1.16
CA HIS A 149 -4.45 -22.33 -2.28
C HIS A 149 -4.65 -21.51 -3.57
N GLU A 150 -4.59 -20.18 -3.51
CA GLU A 150 -4.95 -19.30 -4.63
C GLU A 150 -3.72 -18.61 -5.23
N ASP A 151 -3.35 -19.00 -6.46
CA ASP A 151 -2.16 -18.49 -7.15
C ASP A 151 -2.18 -16.98 -7.37
N LEU A 152 -3.35 -16.38 -7.59
CA LEU A 152 -3.51 -14.95 -7.78
C LEU A 152 -3.15 -14.17 -6.50
N TRP A 153 -3.60 -14.63 -5.34
CA TRP A 153 -3.26 -14.03 -4.06
C TRP A 153 -1.77 -14.20 -3.76
N ASN A 154 -1.24 -15.39 -3.99
CA ASN A 154 0.17 -15.69 -3.81
C ASN A 154 1.05 -14.82 -4.74
N ALA A 155 0.63 -14.56 -5.98
CA ALA A 155 1.34 -13.66 -6.89
C ALA A 155 1.35 -12.20 -6.39
N ALA A 156 0.23 -11.71 -5.84
CA ALA A 156 0.17 -10.38 -5.24
C ALA A 156 1.10 -10.27 -4.03
N GLN A 157 1.09 -11.26 -3.13
CA GLN A 157 1.98 -11.31 -1.97
C GLN A 157 3.47 -11.36 -2.39
N ARG A 158 3.82 -12.19 -3.37
CA ARG A 158 5.19 -12.23 -3.91
C ARG A 158 5.61 -10.90 -4.53
N GLN A 159 4.69 -10.19 -5.20
CA GLN A 159 4.98 -8.85 -5.72
C GLN A 159 5.31 -7.87 -4.60
N LEU A 160 4.56 -7.92 -3.49
CA LEU A 160 4.83 -7.09 -2.32
C LEU A 160 6.23 -7.40 -1.74
N ALA A 161 6.52 -8.67 -1.48
CA ALA A 161 7.78 -9.11 -0.90
C ALA A 161 8.99 -8.76 -1.79
N ALA A 162 8.87 -8.96 -3.10
CA ALA A 162 9.99 -8.73 -4.03
C ALA A 162 10.19 -7.24 -4.38
N ARG A 163 9.13 -6.43 -4.44
CA ARG A 163 9.22 -5.04 -4.93
C ARG A 163 9.01 -3.99 -3.86
N GLY A 164 8.59 -4.36 -2.64
CA GLY A 164 8.14 -3.39 -1.63
C GLY A 164 6.89 -2.60 -2.06
N LYS A 165 6.21 -3.02 -3.14
CA LYS A 165 5.02 -2.36 -3.68
C LYS A 165 4.13 -3.36 -4.41
N MET A 166 2.93 -3.56 -3.87
CA MET A 166 1.85 -4.27 -4.56
C MET A 166 1.03 -3.32 -5.45
N HIS A 167 0.56 -3.80 -6.59
CA HIS A 167 -0.36 -3.08 -7.48
C HIS A 167 -1.66 -2.67 -6.74
N GLY A 168 -2.14 -1.44 -6.97
CA GLY A 168 -3.25 -0.86 -6.18
C GLY A 168 -4.53 -1.69 -6.23
N PHE A 169 -4.90 -2.18 -7.42
CA PHE A 169 -6.07 -3.08 -7.57
C PHE A 169 -5.91 -4.38 -6.77
N MET A 170 -4.71 -4.97 -6.79
CA MET A 170 -4.43 -6.21 -6.07
C MET A 170 -4.43 -6.03 -4.56
N ARG A 171 -4.09 -4.84 -4.03
CA ARG A 171 -4.15 -4.56 -2.58
C ARG A 171 -5.56 -4.73 -2.02
N MET A 172 -6.58 -4.28 -2.75
CA MET A 172 -7.98 -4.42 -2.31
C MET A 172 -8.38 -5.89 -2.23
N TYR A 173 -8.09 -6.66 -3.28
CA TYR A 173 -8.36 -8.09 -3.33
C TYR A 173 -7.58 -8.86 -2.25
N TRP A 174 -6.28 -8.59 -2.14
CA TRP A 174 -5.39 -9.20 -1.14
C TRP A 174 -5.90 -8.97 0.29
N ALA A 175 -6.26 -7.73 0.62
CA ALA A 175 -6.74 -7.37 1.95
C ALA A 175 -8.09 -8.04 2.28
N LYS A 176 -9.00 -8.15 1.29
CA LYS A 176 -10.28 -8.83 1.47
C LYS A 176 -10.10 -10.34 1.70
N LYS A 177 -9.19 -10.98 0.98
CA LYS A 177 -8.90 -12.41 1.16
C LYS A 177 -8.27 -12.73 2.51
N ILE A 178 -7.46 -11.83 3.08
CA ILE A 178 -7.00 -12.00 4.46
C ILE A 178 -8.19 -12.10 5.42
N LEU A 179 -9.16 -11.19 5.32
CA LEU A 179 -10.37 -11.24 6.16
C LEU A 179 -11.16 -12.54 5.97
N GLU A 180 -11.19 -13.07 4.75
CA GLU A 180 -11.87 -14.33 4.43
C GLU A 180 -11.16 -15.56 5.02
N TRP A 181 -9.83 -15.49 5.22
CA TRP A 181 -8.98 -16.64 5.59
C TRP A 181 -8.28 -16.52 6.95
N THR A 182 -8.71 -15.58 7.79
CA THR A 182 -8.32 -15.48 9.20
C THR A 182 -9.46 -15.94 10.11
N ALA A 183 -9.13 -16.48 11.29
CA ALA A 183 -10.14 -17.05 12.17
C ALA A 183 -11.11 -15.99 12.73
N SER A 184 -10.64 -14.76 12.94
CA SER A 184 -11.51 -13.64 13.31
C SER A 184 -11.15 -12.31 12.62
N PRO A 185 -12.14 -11.41 12.41
CA PRO A 185 -11.86 -10.06 11.92
C PRO A 185 -10.88 -9.26 12.80
N ALA A 186 -10.84 -9.54 14.11
CA ALA A 186 -9.94 -8.87 15.04
C ALA A 186 -8.46 -9.27 14.85
N GLU A 187 -8.19 -10.49 14.40
CA GLU A 187 -6.84 -10.96 14.05
C GLU A 187 -6.32 -10.29 12.76
N VAL A 188 -7.20 -10.01 11.79
CA VAL A 188 -6.85 -9.32 10.53
C VAL A 188 -6.14 -7.99 10.80
N THR A 189 -6.65 -7.23 11.77
CA THR A 189 -6.13 -5.90 12.08
C THR A 189 -4.74 -5.99 12.71
N ARG A 190 -4.51 -6.96 13.59
CA ARG A 190 -3.22 -7.24 14.22
C ARG A 190 -2.18 -7.75 13.21
N ASP A 191 -2.57 -8.62 12.30
CA ASP A 191 -1.68 -9.19 11.28
C ASP A 191 -1.29 -8.17 10.20
N ARG A 192 -2.20 -7.23 9.86
CA ARG A 192 -1.92 -6.10 8.96
C ARG A 192 -0.92 -5.10 9.53
N GLN A 193 -0.92 -4.91 10.86
CA GLN A 193 0.06 -4.06 11.56
C GLN A 193 1.42 -4.74 11.70
N ARG A 194 1.46 -6.08 11.86
CA ARG A 194 2.71 -6.83 12.02
C ARG A 194 3.54 -7.01 10.75
N SER A 195 2.92 -7.00 9.57
CA SER A 195 3.67 -7.09 8.30
C SER A 195 4.70 -5.94 8.10
N PRO A 196 4.47 -4.71 8.63
CA PRO A 196 5.54 -3.73 8.84
C PRO A 196 6.19 -3.68 10.24
N GLU A 197 5.62 -4.29 11.28
CA GLU A 197 6.09 -4.19 12.68
C GLU A 197 6.97 -5.35 13.22
N ILE A 198 7.26 -6.40 12.44
CA ILE A 198 8.24 -7.45 12.83
C ILE A 198 9.67 -6.90 13.09
N VAL A 199 9.93 -5.62 12.80
CA VAL A 199 11.18 -4.93 13.17
C VAL A 199 11.21 -4.49 14.66
N ARG A 200 10.09 -4.51 15.39
CA ARG A 200 10.04 -3.98 16.78
C ARG A 200 9.84 -5.02 17.89
N ASP A 201 9.29 -6.20 17.60
CA ASP A 201 8.80 -7.14 18.62
C ASP A 201 9.78 -8.29 18.99
N ARG A 202 11.10 -8.02 18.97
CA ARG A 202 12.12 -8.90 19.61
C ARG A 202 12.81 -8.21 20.78
N ARG A 203 12.05 -7.45 21.57
CA ARG A 203 12.47 -6.97 22.88
C ARG A 203 11.38 -7.35 23.85
N ASP A 204 11.48 -8.55 24.37
CA ASP A 204 11.12 -8.94 25.73
C ASP A 204 11.37 -10.46 25.82
N ASP A 205 12.66 -10.78 25.98
CA ASP A 205 13.22 -11.90 26.76
C ASP A 205 14.77 -11.74 26.82
#